data_AF-B0C3M1-F1
#
_entry.id   AF-B0C3M1-F1
#
_cell.length_a   1.000
_cell.length_b   1.000
_cell.length_c   1.000
_cell.angle_alpha   90.00
_cell.angle_beta   90.00
_cell.angle_gamma   90.00
#
_symmetry.space_group_name_H-M   'P 1'
#
loop_
_entity.id
_entity.type
_entity.pdbx_description
1 polymer ?
#
loop_
_entity_poly.entity_id
_entity_poly.type
_entity_poly.pdbx_seq_one_letter_code
_entity_poly.pdbx_strand_id
1 'polypeptide(L)' 'MEKIQYPPSPRGQHVDNYHGEIVSDPYRWLEDPQSADTQAWIQAQNALTFEFLESIPERSQI' A
#
# COMPACT_ATOMS: atom_id res chain seq x y z
N MET A 1 -16.44 -14.39 -6.67
CA MET A 1 -15.65 -13.44 -5.86
C MET A 1 -15.74 -12.10 -6.53
N GLU A 2 -16.23 -11.07 -5.84
CA GLU A 2 -16.17 -9.71 -6.39
C GLU A 2 -14.72 -9.27 -6.56
N LYS A 3 -14.48 -8.46 -7.57
CA LYS A 3 -13.15 -7.97 -7.89
C LYS A 3 -12.80 -6.84 -6.91
N ILE A 4 -11.83 -7.11 -6.04
CA ILE A 4 -11.29 -6.11 -5.11
C ILE A 4 -10.64 -4.96 -5.91
N GLN A 5 -11.02 -3.72 -5.58
CA GLN A 5 -10.37 -2.52 -6.11
C GLN A 5 -9.34 -2.02 -5.11
N TYR A 6 -8.05 -2.12 -5.46
CA TYR A 6 -6.97 -1.66 -4.59
C TYR A 6 -6.81 -0.14 -4.65
N PRO A 7 -6.41 0.51 -3.54
CA PRO A 7 -6.04 1.91 -3.53
C PRO A 7 -4.93 2.24 -4.54
N PRO A 8 -4.97 3.42 -5.18
CA PRO A 8 -3.91 3.85 -6.08
C PRO A 8 -2.57 3.91 -5.33
N SER A 9 -1.54 3.33 -5.95
CA SER A 9 -0.16 3.35 -5.45
C SER A 9 0.73 3.94 -6.55
N PRO A 10 0.87 5.28 -6.63
CA PRO A 10 1.63 5.93 -7.70
C PRO A 10 3.06 5.40 -7.74
N ARG A 11 3.55 5.14 -8.95
CA ARG A 11 4.94 4.71 -9.17
C ARG A 11 5.80 5.97 -9.33
N GLY A 12 6.72 6.17 -8.40
CA GLY A 12 7.79 7.13 -8.50
C GLY A 12 8.86 6.70 -9.50
N GLN A 13 9.85 7.58 -9.70
CA GLN A 13 10.96 7.36 -10.63
C GLN A 13 12.28 7.08 -9.92
N HIS A 14 12.25 6.83 -8.60
CA HIS A 14 13.47 6.60 -7.84
C HIS A 14 14.21 5.35 -8.35
N VAL A 15 15.52 5.50 -8.51
CA VAL A 15 16.43 4.43 -8.89
C VAL A 15 17.68 4.53 -8.02
N ASP A 16 18.20 3.37 -7.62
CA ASP A 16 19.49 3.24 -6.97
C ASP A 16 20.51 2.67 -7.95
N ASN A 17 21.79 2.95 -7.72
CA ASN A 17 22.90 2.34 -8.45
C ASN A 17 23.76 1.49 -7.50
N TYR A 18 23.79 0.19 -7.75
CA TYR A 18 24.61 -0.76 -7.00
C TYR A 18 25.72 -1.30 -7.90
N HIS A 19 26.94 -0.78 -7.72
CA HIS A 19 28.13 -1.22 -8.46
C HIS A 19 27.98 -1.18 -9.99
N GLY A 20 27.24 -0.21 -10.51
CA GLY A 20 26.95 -0.06 -11.94
C GLY A 20 25.60 -0.62 -12.36
N GLU A 21 24.92 -1.38 -11.50
CA GLU A 21 23.58 -1.92 -11.77
C GLU A 21 22.50 -0.92 -11.32
N ILE A 22 21.58 -0.56 -12.23
CA ILE A 22 20.47 0.35 -11.93
C ILE A 22 19.26 -0.44 -11.46
N VAL A 23 18.81 -0.18 -10.24
CA VAL A 23 17.66 -0.85 -9.61
C VAL A 23 16.55 0.17 -9.35
N SER A 24 15.38 -0.05 -9.96
CA SER A 24 14.23 0.83 -9.76
C SER A 24 13.49 0.50 -8.46
N ASP A 25 13.24 1.54 -7.67
CA ASP A 25 12.41 1.47 -6.47
C ASP A 25 11.23 2.47 -6.60
N PRO A 26 10.17 2.09 -7.33
CA PRO A 26 9.07 2.99 -7.63
C PRO A 26 8.24 3.37 -6.40
N TYR A 27 8.44 2.72 -5.25
CA TYR A 27 7.65 2.96 -4.04
C TYR A 27 8.49 3.51 -2.88
N ARG A 28 9.70 4.02 -3.17
CA ARG A 28 10.57 4.73 -2.20
C ARG A 28 9.82 5.76 -1.35
N TRP A 29 8.80 6.41 -1.89
CA TRP A 29 7.99 7.40 -1.15
C TRP A 29 7.24 6.80 0.06
N LEU A 30 6.92 5.50 0.04
CA LEU A 30 6.32 4.80 1.19
C LEU A 30 7.29 4.60 2.36
N GLU A 31 8.59 4.82 2.16
CA GLU A 31 9.58 4.72 3.24
C GLU A 31 9.51 5.88 4.24
N ASP A 32 8.84 7.00 3.89
CA ASP A 32 8.56 8.09 4.83
C ASP A 32 7.14 7.93 5.43
N PRO A 33 7.02 7.40 6.68
CA PRO A 33 5.73 7.21 7.33
C PRO A 33 5.10 8.52 7.81
N GLN A 34 5.85 9.63 7.87
CA GLN A 34 5.33 10.93 8.30
C GLN A 34 4.80 11.77 7.13
N SER A 35 5.09 11.38 5.89
CA SER A 35 4.56 12.06 4.71
C SER A 35 3.03 11.94 4.63
N ALA A 36 2.39 13.00 4.13
CA ALA A 36 0.95 13.01 3.92
C ALA A 36 0.50 11.92 2.93
N ASP A 37 1.31 11.67 1.90
CA ASP A 37 1.01 10.66 0.88
C ASP A 37 1.02 9.25 1.48
N THR A 38 2.03 8.89 2.27
CA THR A 38 2.10 7.57 2.92
C THR A 38 0.97 7.39 3.93
N GLN A 39 0.63 8.42 4.71
CA GLN A 39 -0.50 8.35 5.63
C GLN A 39 -1.83 8.14 4.90
N ALA A 40 -2.06 8.87 3.80
CA ALA A 40 -3.26 8.70 2.98
C ALA A 40 -3.34 7.29 2.37
N TRP A 41 -2.21 6.75 1.90
CA TRP A 41 -2.13 5.39 1.38
C TRP A 41 -2.43 4.33 2.44
N ILE A 42 -1.84 4.46 3.65
CA ILE A 42 -2.11 3.56 4.78
C ILE A 42 -3.60 3.56 5.13
N GLN A 43 -4.22 4.75 5.21
CA GLN A 43 -5.65 4.87 5.51
C GLN A 43 -6.51 4.16 4.47
N ALA A 44 -6.21 4.33 3.18
CA ALA A 44 -6.95 3.68 2.10
C ALA A 44 -6.79 2.15 2.11
N GLN A 45 -5.58 1.64 2.36
CA GLN A 45 -5.32 0.20 2.46
C GLN A 45 -6.04 -0.41 3.67
N ASN A 46 -6.00 0.28 4.81
CA ASN A 46 -6.72 -0.15 6.01
C ASN A 46 -8.23 -0.17 5.77
N ALA A 47 -8.79 0.87 5.14
CA ALA A 47 -10.23 0.92 4.84
C ALA A 47 -10.68 -0.29 4.00
N LEU A 48 -9.98 -0.57 2.90
CA LEU A 48 -10.27 -1.75 2.08
C LEU A 48 -10.15 -3.06 2.89
N THR A 49 -9.10 -3.17 3.69
CA THR A 49 -8.85 -4.36 4.49
C THR A 49 -9.96 -4.58 5.52
N PHE A 50 -10.33 -3.54 6.27
CA PHE A 50 -11.37 -3.65 7.29
C PHE A 50 -12.75 -3.89 6.68
N GLU A 51 -13.09 -3.29 5.53
CA GLU A 51 -14.32 -3.59 4.79
C GLU A 51 -14.42 -5.10 4.49
N PHE A 52 -13.34 -5.69 3.98
CA PHE A 52 -13.30 -7.13 3.72
C PHE A 52 -13.38 -7.97 5.01
N LEU A 53 -12.69 -7.56 6.06
CA LEU A 53 -12.67 -8.31 7.32
C LEU A 53 -14.02 -8.24 8.05
N GLU A 54 -14.72 -7.10 7.98
CA GLU A 54 -16.07 -6.90 8.52
C GLU A 54 -17.11 -7.75 7.78
N SER A 55 -16.85 -8.11 6.52
CA SER A 55 -17.74 -9.00 5.76
C SER A 55 -17.67 -10.46 6.21
N ILE A 56 -16.83 -10.83 7.19
CA ILE A 56 -16.66 -12.21 7.68
C ILE A 56 -17.46 -12.39 8.98
N PRO A 57 -18.62 -13.08 8.97
CA PRO A 57 -19.49 -13.21 10.14
C PRO A 57 -18.81 -13.85 11.36
N GLU A 58 -17.97 -14.87 11.12
CA GLU A 58 -17.30 -15.66 12.14
C GLU A 58 -16.21 -14.86 12.88
N ARG A 59 -15.74 -13.74 12.30
CA ARG A 59 -14.71 -12.89 12.91
C ARG A 59 -15.11 -12.37 14.29
N SER A 60 -16.40 -12.12 14.49
CA SER A 60 -16.95 -11.64 15.77
C SER A 60 -16.81 -12.63 16.93
N GLN A 61 -16.43 -13.88 16.65
CA GLN A 61 -16.35 -14.98 17.63
C GLN A 61 -14.90 -15.28 18.07
N ILE A 62 -13.92 -14.54 17.57
CA ILE A 62 -12.48 -14.66 17.88
C ILE A 62 -12.07 -13.51 18.81
#